data_AF-A0A1I7BIQ4-F1
#
_entry.id   AF-A0A1I7BIQ4-F1
#
_cell.length_a   1.000
_cell.length_b   1.000
_cell.length_c   1.000
_cell.angle_alpha   90.00
_cell.angle_beta   90.00
_cell.angle_gamma   90.00
#
_symmetry.space_group_name_H-M   'P 1'
#
loop_
_entity.id
_entity.type
_entity.pdbx_description
1 polymer ?
#
loop_
_entity_poly.entity_id
_entity_poly.type
_entity_poly.pdbx_seq_one_letter_code
_entity_poly.pdbx_strand_id
1 'polypeptide(L)'
;MKELEKIQVFADGRTSPEVNSGVPILLIQDGIVQVGRIHLGEAYDFNMEIEHPINQSKLDPIATKIIKSEQPEYLKSKVSIIVFCPEKISDMMKWD
;
A
#
# COMPACT_ATOMS: atom_id res chain seq x y z
N MET A 1 11.70 3.37 8.08
CA MET A 1 10.43 3.68 7.40
C MET A 1 9.38 3.92 8.47
N LYS A 2 8.54 4.96 8.38
CA LYS A 2 7.44 5.12 9.33
C LYS A 2 6.27 4.27 8.84
N GLU A 3 5.92 3.23 9.59
CA GLU A 3 4.77 2.39 9.26
C GLU A 3 3.49 3.24 9.22
N LEU A 4 2.57 2.92 8.31
CA LEU A 4 1.27 3.58 8.16
C LEU A 4 1.33 5.09 7.84
N GLU A 5 2.53 5.63 7.55
CA GLU A 5 2.67 6.96 6.96
C GLU A 5 2.09 6.96 5.54
N LYS A 6 1.34 8.00 5.21
CA LYS A 6 0.67 8.14 3.91
C LYS A 6 1.67 8.39 2.80
N ILE A 7 1.44 7.73 1.68
CA ILE A 7 2.14 7.95 0.42
C ILE A 7 1.16 8.68 -0.50
N GLN A 8 1.43 9.96 -0.75
CA GLN A 8 0.69 10.74 -1.73
C GLN A 8 1.26 10.45 -3.11
N VAL A 9 0.40 10.18 -4.09
CA VAL A 9 0.78 9.98 -5.49
C VAL A 9 0.26 11.17 -6.29
N PHE A 10 1.14 11.84 -7.02
CA PHE A 10 0.81 13.01 -7.83
C PHE A 10 0.45 12.59 -9.26
N ALA A 11 -0.19 13.50 -10.00
CA ALA A 11 -0.61 13.26 -11.38
C ALA A 11 0.56 13.00 -12.35
N ASP A 12 1.78 13.37 -11.96
CA ASP A 12 3.02 13.12 -12.70
C ASP A 12 3.73 11.82 -12.27
N GLY A 13 3.04 10.96 -11.51
CA GLY A 13 3.58 9.67 -11.05
C GLY A 13 4.57 9.76 -9.89
N ARG A 14 4.95 10.97 -9.44
CA ARG A 14 5.83 11.11 -8.27
C ARG A 14 5.09 10.78 -6.98
N THR A 15 5.83 10.38 -5.96
CA THR A 15 5.28 10.15 -4.63
C THR A 15 5.84 11.11 -3.58
N SER A 16 5.06 11.39 -2.53
CA SER A 16 5.54 12.03 -1.32
C SER A 16 5.12 11.23 -0.07
N PRO A 17 6.06 10.74 0.75
CA PRO A 17 7.51 10.77 0.50
C PRO A 17 7.89 10.01 -0.78
N GLU A 18 9.08 10.28 -1.31
CA GLU A 18 9.60 9.58 -2.49
C GLU A 18 9.81 8.10 -2.14
N VAL A 19 9.26 7.20 -2.95
CA VAL A 19 9.36 5.75 -2.77
C VAL A 19 9.89 5.10 -4.03
N ASN A 20 10.65 4.03 -3.87
CA ASN A 20 11.16 3.25 -4.98
C ASN A 20 10.12 2.23 -5.47
N SER A 21 10.27 1.77 -6.71
CA SER A 21 9.56 0.58 -7.18
C SER A 21 9.90 -0.62 -6.28
N GLY A 22 8.91 -1.46 -5.99
CA GLY A 22 8.99 -2.60 -5.09
C GLY A 22 8.66 -2.29 -3.62
N VAL A 23 8.39 -1.03 -3.26
CA VAL A 23 8.06 -0.67 -1.87
C VAL A 23 6.74 -1.32 -1.44
N PRO A 24 6.73 -2.09 -0.32
CA PRO A 24 5.51 -2.68 0.23
C PRO A 24 4.56 -1.62 0.80
N ILE A 25 3.29 -1.75 0.46
CA ILE A 25 2.23 -0.81 0.83
C ILE A 25 0.97 -1.52 1.31
N LEU A 26 0.11 -0.75 1.98
CA LEU A 26 -1.30 -1.06 2.15
C LEU A 26 -2.11 -0.08 1.31
N LEU A 27 -3.00 -0.61 0.46
CA LEU A 27 -4.03 0.14 -0.23
C LEU A 27 -5.32 0.06 0.59
N ILE A 28 -5.88 1.21 0.95
CA ILE A 28 -7.10 1.32 1.73
C ILE A 28 -8.13 2.06 0.89
N GLN A 29 -9.21 1.37 0.51
CA GLN A 29 -10.26 1.93 -0.31
C GLN A 29 -11.61 1.33 0.08
N ASP A 30 -12.62 2.18 0.25
CA ASP A 30 -14.00 1.77 0.58
C ASP A 30 -14.09 0.85 1.81
N GLY A 31 -13.22 1.07 2.80
CA GLY A 31 -13.12 0.26 4.02
C GLY A 31 -12.43 -1.09 3.86
N ILE A 32 -11.94 -1.41 2.66
CA ILE A 32 -11.16 -2.60 2.33
C ILE A 32 -9.68 -2.26 2.44
N VAL A 33 -8.89 -3.18 3.00
CA VAL A 33 -7.42 -3.07 3.07
C VAL A 33 -6.83 -4.19 2.24
N GLN A 34 -6.00 -3.83 1.27
CA GLN A 34 -5.28 -4.74 0.39
C GLN A 34 -3.78 -4.55 0.56
N VAL A 35 -3.06 -5.66 0.69
CA VAL A 35 -1.59 -5.64 0.69
C VAL A 35 -1.03 -5.63 -0.74
N GLY A 36 0.07 -4.92 -0.97
CA GLY A 36 0.72 -4.90 -2.28
C GLY A 36 2.10 -4.26 -2.24
N ARG A 37 2.70 -4.09 -3.42
CA ARG A 37 3.89 -3.27 -3.63
C ARG A 37 3.67 -2.33 -4.79
N ILE A 38 4.26 -1.14 -4.70
CA ILE A 38 4.23 -0.17 -5.80
C ILE A 38 5.14 -0.67 -6.91
N HIS A 39 4.65 -0.69 -8.15
CA HIS A 39 5.45 -0.85 -9.35
C HIS A 39 5.39 0.45 -10.15
N LEU A 40 6.53 1.14 -10.25
CA LEU A 40 6.65 2.37 -11.04
C LEU A 40 7.07 1.99 -12.46
N GLY A 41 6.27 2.40 -13.46
CA GLY A 41 6.54 2.20 -14.87
C GLY A 41 7.82 2.91 -15.34
N GLU A 42 8.34 2.47 -16.49
CA GLU A 42 9.51 3.10 -17.12
C GLU A 42 9.19 4.53 -17.59
N ALA A 43 10.22 5.38 -17.66
CA ALA A 43 10.18 6.84 -17.77
C ALA A 43 9.30 7.47 -18.88
N TYR A 44 8.72 6.68 -19.79
CA TYR A 44 7.87 7.15 -20.88
C TYR A 44 6.38 6.97 -20.64
N ASP A 45 6.00 6.05 -19.74
CA ASP A 45 4.63 5.82 -19.30
C ASP A 45 4.59 6.00 -17.78
N PHE A 46 4.14 7.15 -17.29
CA PHE A 46 3.95 7.45 -15.87
C PHE A 46 2.82 6.62 -15.26
N ASN A 47 2.93 5.31 -15.36
CA ASN A 47 1.98 4.34 -14.83
C ASN A 47 2.51 3.86 -13.49
N MET A 48 1.69 4.01 -12.46
CA MET A 48 1.91 3.36 -11.18
C MET A 48 0.93 2.19 -11.09
N GLU A 49 1.46 1.00 -10.91
CA GLU A 49 0.69 -0.21 -10.69
C GLU A 49 0.90 -0.69 -9.27
N ILE A 50 -0.09 -1.42 -8.75
CA ILE A 50 0.02 -2.10 -7.46
C ILE A 50 0.02 -3.58 -7.76
N GLU A 51 1.15 -4.22 -7.51
CA GLU A 51 1.28 -5.66 -7.60
C GLU A 51 0.90 -6.28 -6.25
N HIS A 52 0.06 -7.32 -6.28
CA HIS A 52 -0.40 -8.00 -5.08
C HIS A 52 0.33 -9.33 -4.88
N PRO A 53 0.70 -9.68 -3.63
CA PRO A 53 1.35 -10.96 -3.37
C PRO A 53 0.36 -12.13 -3.53
N ILE A 54 0.86 -13.31 -3.89
CA ILE A 54 0.06 -14.52 -4.15
C ILE A 54 -0.80 -14.90 -2.93
N ASN A 55 -0.29 -14.62 -1.73
CA ASN A 55 -0.97 -14.90 -0.47
C ASN A 55 -1.79 -13.72 0.08
N GLN A 56 -2.14 -12.72 -0.74
CA GLN A 56 -2.91 -11.53 -0.36
C GLN A 56 -4.15 -11.87 0.49
N SER A 57 -4.94 -12.86 0.08
CA SER A 57 -6.18 -13.24 0.78
C SER A 57 -5.98 -13.64 2.26
N LYS A 58 -4.77 -14.07 2.63
CA LYS A 58 -4.38 -14.39 4.02
C LYS A 58 -3.86 -13.17 4.78
N LEU A 59 -3.29 -12.20 4.07
CA LEU A 59 -2.64 -11.01 4.65
C LEU A 59 -3.63 -9.86 4.84
N ASP A 60 -4.60 -9.68 3.94
CA ASP A 60 -5.61 -8.62 4.01
C ASP A 60 -6.36 -8.59 5.35
N PRO A 61 -6.81 -9.72 5.94
CA PRO A 61 -7.43 -9.70 7.27
C PRO A 61 -6.49 -9.24 8.38
N ILE A 62 -5.18 -9.51 8.26
CA ILE A 62 -4.15 -9.11 9.23
C ILE A 62 -3.90 -7.60 9.09
N ALA A 63 -3.71 -7.12 7.86
CA ALA A 63 -3.58 -5.69 7.55
C ALA A 63 -4.79 -4.90 8.05
N THR A 64 -5.99 -5.41 7.80
CA THR A 64 -7.25 -4.81 8.26
C THR A 64 -7.28 -4.67 9.79
N LYS A 65 -6.84 -5.69 10.54
CA LYS A 65 -6.80 -5.62 12.01
C LYS A 65 -5.85 -4.53 12.51
N ILE A 66 -4.70 -4.37 11.87
CA ILE A 66 -3.73 -3.33 12.21
C ILE A 66 -4.32 -1.95 11.97
N ILE A 67 -4.88 -1.70 10.78
CA ILE A 67 -5.49 -0.41 10.46
C ILE A 67 -6.63 -0.10 11.43
N LYS A 68 -7.49 -1.08 11.75
CA LYS A 68 -8.56 -0.89 12.76
C LYS A 68 -8.04 -0.50 14.14
N SER A 69 -6.84 -0.98 14.51
CA SER A 69 -6.26 -0.73 15.83
C SER A 69 -5.48 0.58 15.89
N GLU A 70 -4.76 0.92 14.83
CA GLU A 70 -3.75 1.98 14.85
C GLU A 70 -4.19 3.25 14.09
N GLN A 71 -4.98 3.10 13.03
CA GLN A 71 -5.44 4.21 12.15
C GLN A 71 -6.88 3.97 11.65
N PRO A 72 -7.88 3.79 12.55
CA PRO A 72 -9.24 3.42 12.16
C PRO A 72 -9.94 4.45 11.26
N GLU A 73 -9.51 5.70 11.27
CA GLU A 73 -9.98 6.77 10.41
C GLU A 73 -9.71 6.51 8.93
N TYR A 74 -8.66 5.75 8.58
CA TYR A 74 -8.32 5.48 7.18
C TYR A 74 -9.40 4.64 6.50
N LEU A 75 -10.07 3.75 7.25
CA LEU A 75 -11.17 2.93 6.76
C LEU A 75 -12.44 3.72 6.45
N LYS A 76 -12.52 4.97 6.93
CA LYS A 76 -13.67 5.87 6.70
C LYS A 76 -13.42 6.83 5.54
N SER A 77 -12.25 6.76 4.91
CA SER A 77 -11.88 7.65 3.82
C SER A 77 -12.76 7.43 2.60
N LYS A 78 -13.18 8.53 1.97
CA LYS A 78 -13.89 8.52 0.68
C LYS A 78 -12.95 8.45 -0.53
N VAL A 79 -11.65 8.55 -0.28
CA VAL A 79 -10.59 8.47 -1.29
C VAL A 79 -9.68 7.32 -0.95
N SER A 80 -9.10 6.69 -1.97
CA SER A 80 -8.08 5.67 -1.77
C SER A 80 -6.89 6.26 -1.02
N ILE A 81 -6.43 5.55 0.01
CA ILE A 81 -5.25 5.90 0.80
C ILE A 81 -4.21 4.82 0.55
N ILE A 82 -2.99 5.24 0.22
CA ILE A 82 -1.83 4.37 0.18
C ILE A 82 -0.96 4.72 1.39
N VAL A 83 -0.52 3.71 2.13
CA VAL A 83 0.40 3.88 3.26
C VAL A 83 1.53 2.86 3.20
N PHE A 84 2.65 3.16 3.86
CA PHE A 84 3.70 2.17 4.05
C PHE A 84 3.20 0.95 4.81
N CYS A 85 3.54 -0.22 4.29
CA CYS A 85 3.21 -1.48 4.93
C CYS A 85 4.04 -1.68 6.21
N PRO A 86 3.44 -2.13 7.32
CA PRO A 86 4.18 -2.61 8.48
C PRO A 86 5.14 -3.74 8.12
N GLU A 87 6.33 -3.76 8.74
CA GLU A 87 7.40 -4.72 8.45
C GLU A 87 6.92 -6.17 8.64
N LYS A 88 6.18 -6.41 9.74
CA LYS A 88 5.58 -7.72 10.05
C LYS A 88 4.68 -8.29 8.97
N ILE A 89 4.02 -7.45 8.15
CA ILE A 89 3.22 -7.92 7.02
C ILE A 89 4.09 -8.08 5.79
N SER A 90 5.00 -7.12 5.55
CA SER A 90 5.96 -7.15 4.44
C SER A 90 6.72 -8.48 4.41
N ASP A 91 7.23 -8.93 5.55
CA ASP A 91 8.00 -10.18 5.67
C ASP A 91 7.17 -11.45 5.36
N MET A 92 5.85 -11.34 5.44
CA MET A 92 4.93 -12.44 5.14
C MET A 92 4.50 -12.47 3.67
N MET A 93 4.81 -11.44 2.88
CA MET A 93 4.42 -11.35 1.47
C MET A 93 5.16 -12.37 0.62
N LYS A 94 4.43 -13.04 -0.29
CA LYS A 94 4.98 -14.00 -1.25
C LYS A 94 4.71 -13.52 -2.67
N TRP A 95 5.75 -13.47 -3.47
CA TRP A 95 5.76 -12.98 -4.85
C TRP A 95 6.09 -14.13 -5.80
N ASP A 96 5.49 -14.14 -6.98
CA ASP A 96 5.75 -15.12 -8.07
C ASP A 96 6.93 -14.66 -8.94
#